data_AF-A0A1G2BIK3-F1
#
_entry.id   AF-A0A1G2BIK3-F1
#
_cell.length_a   1.000
_cell.length_b   1.000
_cell.length_c   1.000
_cell.angle_alpha   90.00
_cell.angle_beta   90.00
_cell.angle_gamma   90.00
#
_symmetry.space_group_name_H-M   'P 1'
#
loop_
_entity.id
_entity.type
_entity.pdbx_description
1 polymer ?
#
loop_
_entity_poly.entity_id
_entity_poly.type
_entity_poly.pdbx_seq_one_letter_code
_entity_poly.pdbx_strand_id
1 'polypeptide(L)'
;MTNQTKQLNEGITLTKREYLRLKQQAQAYRSLATQLFELPLKDTVGEVVADFRNTNLYADEFLTDLEEGLRKSSYAKKYAHQTT
;
A
#
# COMPACT_ATOMS: atom_id res chain seq x y z
N MET A 1 13.37 30.59 13.23
CA MET A 1 12.17 29.98 13.83
C MET A 1 10.94 30.59 13.17
N THR A 2 10.04 29.71 12.68
CA THR A 2 8.57 29.88 12.50
C THR A 2 8.07 31.06 11.67
N ASN A 3 7.36 30.88 10.53
CA ASN A 3 6.17 30.05 10.35
C ASN A 3 5.94 29.70 8.87
N GLN A 4 5.96 28.40 8.52
CA GLN A 4 5.55 27.88 7.20
C GLN A 4 4.12 27.27 7.23
N THR A 5 3.32 27.59 8.22
CA THR A 5 2.00 26.97 8.44
C THR A 5 0.89 28.01 8.44
N LYS A 6 0.67 28.69 7.31
CA LYS A 6 -0.55 29.52 7.18
C LYS A 6 -1.01 29.77 5.74
N GLN A 7 -1.20 28.72 4.94
CA GLN A 7 -1.98 28.80 3.70
C GLN A 7 -2.66 27.45 3.42
N LEU A 8 -3.61 27.04 4.26
CA LEU A 8 -4.42 25.83 4.06
C LEU A 8 -5.86 26.22 3.71
N ASN A 9 -6.06 27.07 2.69
CA ASN A 9 -7.37 27.39 2.08
C ASN A 9 -7.25 28.23 0.78
N GLU A 10 -6.24 28.00 -0.05
CA GLU A 10 -6.16 28.63 -1.38
C GLU A 10 -6.52 27.60 -2.44
N GLY A 11 -7.67 27.77 -3.09
CA GLY A 11 -8.05 26.96 -4.23
C GLY A 11 -7.00 27.09 -5.33
N ILE A 12 -6.37 25.97 -5.70
CA ILE A 12 -5.36 25.96 -6.75
C ILE A 12 -6.07 26.20 -8.09
N THR A 13 -5.86 27.37 -8.68
CA THR A 13 -6.41 27.69 -10.00
C THR A 13 -5.43 27.24 -11.08
N LEU A 14 -5.89 26.39 -11.99
CA LEU A 14 -5.10 25.83 -13.08
C LEU A 14 -5.75 26.16 -14.43
N THR A 15 -4.94 26.29 -15.47
CA THR A 15 -5.50 26.32 -16.82
C THR A 15 -6.10 24.95 -17.16
N LYS A 16 -7.13 24.93 -18.01
CA LYS A 16 -7.75 23.66 -18.47
C LYS A 16 -6.72 22.67 -19.03
N ARG A 17 -5.71 23.18 -19.75
CA ARG A 17 -4.64 22.36 -20.35
C ARG A 17 -3.78 21.69 -19.27
N GLU A 18 -3.36 22.44 -18.26
CA GLU A 18 -2.55 21.91 -17.16
C GLU A 18 -3.34 20.91 -16.32
N TYR A 19 -4.61 21.21 -16.03
CA TYR A 19 -5.49 20.28 -15.34
C TYR A 19 -5.61 18.95 -16.09
N LEU A 20 -5.87 18.99 -17.40
CA LEU A 20 -5.99 17.78 -18.21
C LEU A 20 -4.69 16.96 -18.24
N ARG A 21 -3.54 17.63 -18.35
CA ARG A 21 -2.23 16.98 -18.30
C ARG A 21 -2.00 16.29 -16.96
N LEU A 22 -2.23 16.99 -15.84
CA LEU A 22 -2.08 16.44 -14.50
C LEU A 22 -3.05 15.29 -14.25
N LYS A 23 -4.29 15.40 -14.71
CA LYS A 23 -5.29 14.32 -14.63
C LYS A 23 -4.81 13.07 -15.37
N GLN A 24 -4.26 13.22 -16.57
CA GLN A 24 -3.75 12.09 -17.35
C GLN A 24 -2.53 11.45 -16.68
N GLN A 25 -1.60 12.26 -16.15
CA GLN A 25 -0.46 11.76 -15.39
C GLN A 25 -0.90 11.00 -14.14
N ALA A 26 -1.82 11.56 -13.36
CA ALA A 26 -2.36 10.90 -12.16
C ALA A 26 -3.04 9.57 -12.49
N GLN A 27 -3.77 9.50 -13.61
CA GLN A 27 -4.38 8.25 -14.06
C GLN A 27 -3.32 7.21 -14.44
N ALA A 28 -2.26 7.60 -15.14
CA ALA A 28 -1.15 6.71 -15.50
C ALA A 28 -0.39 6.20 -14.26
N TYR A 29 -0.14 7.07 -13.28
CA TYR A 29 0.44 6.66 -12.00
C TYR A 29 -0.46 5.69 -11.26
N ARG A 30 -1.76 5.94 -11.24
CA ARG A 30 -2.72 5.07 -10.56
C ARG A 30 -2.80 3.70 -11.22
N SER A 31 -2.78 3.62 -12.55
CA SER A 31 -2.73 2.34 -13.26
C SER A 31 -1.43 1.58 -12.97
N LEU A 32 -0.28 2.25 -12.99
CA LEU A 32 1.02 1.63 -12.71
C LEU A 32 1.11 1.14 -11.25
N ALA A 33 0.72 1.97 -10.30
CA ALA A 33 0.71 1.61 -8.88
C ALA A 33 -0.22 0.43 -8.63
N THR A 34 -1.39 0.40 -9.27
CA THR A 34 -2.31 -0.73 -9.17
C THR A 34 -1.63 -2.00 -9.67
N GLN A 35 -0.94 -1.97 -10.82
CA GLN A 35 -0.21 -3.13 -11.35
C GLN A 35 0.96 -3.58 -10.46
N LEU A 36 1.70 -2.65 -9.86
CA LEU A 36 2.83 -2.97 -8.96
C LEU A 36 2.36 -3.58 -7.64
N PHE A 37 1.26 -3.09 -7.06
CA PHE A 37 0.64 -3.69 -5.88
C PHE A 37 -0.24 -4.91 -6.22
N GLU A 38 -0.46 -5.17 -7.50
CA GLU A 38 -1.08 -6.39 -8.04
C GLU A 38 -0.07 -7.47 -8.41
N LEU A 39 1.24 -7.19 -8.39
CA LEU A 39 2.23 -8.25 -8.37
C LEU A 39 1.91 -9.13 -7.16
N PRO A 40 1.59 -10.42 -7.37
CA PRO A 40 1.33 -11.30 -6.26
C PRO A 40 2.60 -11.33 -5.41
N LEU A 41 2.50 -10.91 -4.15
CA LEU A 41 3.39 -11.41 -3.12
C LEU A 41 3.26 -12.92 -3.22
N LYS A 42 4.33 -13.52 -3.71
CA LYS A 42 4.38 -14.93 -4.08
C LYS A 42 4.10 -15.83 -2.87
N ASP A 43 4.37 -15.28 -1.70
CA ASP A 43 4.32 -15.98 -0.43
C ASP A 43 2.98 -15.72 0.26
N THR A 44 2.33 -16.81 0.64
CA THR A 44 1.14 -16.83 1.48
C THR A 44 1.42 -16.19 2.85
N VAL A 45 0.37 -15.78 3.56
CA VAL A 45 0.52 -15.28 4.94
C VAL A 45 1.29 -16.27 5.83
N GLY A 46 1.04 -17.57 5.65
CA GLY A 46 1.74 -18.61 6.40
C GLY A 46 3.24 -18.68 6.09
N GLU A 47 3.62 -18.56 4.81
CA GLU A 47 5.03 -18.55 4.39
C GLU A 47 5.76 -17.32 4.95
N VAL A 48 5.15 -16.13 4.88
CA VAL A 48 5.72 -14.92 5.48
C VAL A 48 5.91 -15.10 7.00
N VAL A 49 4.91 -15.61 7.72
CA VAL A 49 5.04 -15.82 9.18
C VAL A 49 6.10 -16.88 9.50
N ALA A 50 6.22 -17.93 8.68
CA ALA A 50 7.24 -18.96 8.83
C ALA A 50 8.65 -18.40 8.66
N ASP A 51 8.88 -17.53 7.67
CA ASP A 51 10.18 -16.88 7.46
C ASP A 51 10.60 -16.03 8.65
N PHE A 52 9.68 -15.26 9.23
CA PHE A 52 9.95 -14.48 10.43
C PHE A 52 10.21 -15.38 11.64
N ARG A 53 9.43 -16.47 11.82
CA ARG A 53 9.64 -17.45 12.89
C ARG A 53 11.02 -18.11 12.78
N ASN A 54 11.46 -18.45 11.56
CA ASN A 54 12.75 -19.09 11.31
C ASN A 54 13.95 -18.21 11.68
N THR A 55 13.78 -16.89 11.73
CA THR A 55 14.85 -16.00 12.21
C THR A 55 15.12 -16.14 13.71
N ASN A 56 14.14 -16.61 14.48
CA ASN A 56 14.21 -16.70 15.95
C ASN A 56 14.55 -15.35 16.64
N LEU A 57 14.27 -14.23 15.96
CA LEU A 57 14.53 -12.86 16.46
C LEU A 57 13.29 -12.18 17.03
N TYR A 58 12.11 -12.76 16.83
CA TYR A 58 10.84 -12.13 17.14
C TYR A 58 10.06 -12.96 18.16
N ALA A 59 9.39 -12.27 19.09
CA ALA A 59 8.52 -12.91 20.07
C ALA A 59 7.26 -13.49 19.42
N ASP A 60 6.68 -14.53 20.02
CA ASP A 60 5.45 -15.15 19.52
C ASP A 60 4.27 -14.17 19.45
N GLU A 61 4.23 -13.18 20.33
CA GLU A 61 3.22 -12.10 20.31
C GLU A 61 3.32 -11.28 19.02
N PHE A 62 4.54 -10.89 18.62
CA PHE A 62 4.77 -10.19 17.36
C PHE A 62 4.37 -11.04 16.15
N LEU A 63 4.69 -12.34 16.15
CA LEU A 63 4.33 -13.23 15.05
C LEU A 63 2.80 -13.37 14.92
N THR A 64 2.08 -13.37 16.05
CA THR A 64 0.62 -13.42 16.09
C THR A 64 0.01 -12.14 15.52
N ASP A 65 0.52 -10.97 15.96
CA ASP A 65 0.06 -9.67 15.46
C ASP A 65 0.37 -9.49 13.96
N LEU A 66 1.53 -9.98 13.52
CA LEU A 66 1.93 -9.98 12.11
C LEU A 66 0.95 -10.81 11.28
N GLU A 67 0.67 -12.05 11.69
CA GLU A 67 -0.26 -12.93 10.99
C GLU A 67 -1.67 -12.33 10.91
N GLU A 68 -2.16 -11.76 12.01
CA GLU A 68 -3.48 -11.14 12.08
C GLU A 68 -3.56 -9.87 11.22
N GLY A 69 -2.53 -9.04 11.27
CA GLY A 69 -2.40 -7.84 10.44
C GLY A 69 -2.37 -8.16 8.94
N LEU A 70 -1.59 -9.19 8.56
CA LEU A 70 -1.53 -9.67 7.17
C LEU A 70 -2.88 -10.22 6.70
N ARG A 71 -3.59 -11.01 7.53
CA ARG A 71 -4.94 -11.51 7.22
C ARG A 71 -5.99 -10.40 7.10
N LYS A 72 -5.91 -9.38 7.95
CA LYS A 72 -6.85 -8.23 7.94
C LYS A 72 -6.55 -7.23 6.84
N SER A 73 -5.32 -7.24 6.30
CA SER A 73 -4.92 -6.36 5.21
C SER A 73 -5.84 -6.52 3.99
N SER A 74 -6.07 -5.43 3.27
CA SER A 74 -6.84 -5.41 2.02
C SER A 74 -6.27 -6.35 0.94
N TYR A 75 -5.02 -6.80 1.12
CA TYR A 75 -4.33 -7.73 0.25
C TYR A 75 -4.85 -9.17 0.39
N ALA A 76 -4.90 -9.72 1.61
CA ALA A 76 -5.42 -11.07 1.85
C ALA A 76 -6.86 -11.22 1.35
N LYS A 77 -7.70 -10.20 1.52
CA LYS A 77 -9.09 -10.20 0.99
C LYS A 77 -9.17 -10.23 -0.55
N LYS A 78 -8.17 -9.71 -1.27
CA LYS A 78 -8.17 -9.63 -2.73
C LYS A 78 -7.61 -10.90 -3.39
N TYR A 79 -6.70 -11.61 -2.71
CA TYR A 79 -5.98 -12.77 -3.29
C TYR A 79 -6.24 -14.11 -2.59
N ALA A 80 -6.98 -14.16 -1.47
CA ALA A 80 -7.32 -15.41 -0.77
C ALA A 80 -8.11 -16.43 -1.61
N HIS A 81 -8.65 -16.03 -2.77
CA HIS A 81 -9.43 -16.89 -3.65
C HIS A 81 -8.67 -17.37 -4.92
N GLN A 82 -7.38 -17.07 -5.07
CA GLN A 82 -6.64 -17.41 -6.28
C GLN A 82 -5.84 -18.73 -6.22
N THR A 83 -5.94 -19.49 -5.13
CA THR A 83 -5.40 -20.85 -5.08
C THR A 83 -6.46 -21.84 -5.59
N THR A 84 -6.43 -22.13 -6.89
CA THR A 84 -6.95 -23.40 -7.46
C THR A 84 -5.92 -23.92 -8.44
#